data_AF-A0A8H5E2F4-F1
#
_entry.id   AF-A0A8H5E2F4-F1
#
_cell.length_a   1.000
_cell.length_b   1.000
_cell.length_c   1.000
_cell.angle_alpha   90.00
_cell.angle_beta   90.00
_cell.angle_gamma   90.00
#
_symmetry.space_group_name_H-M   'P 1'
#
loop_
_entity.id
_entity.type
_entity.pdbx_description
1 polymer ?
#
loop_
_entity_poly.entity_id
_entity_poly.type
_entity_poly.pdbx_seq_one_letter_code
_entity_poly.pdbx_strand_id
1 'polypeptide(L)'
;MTFEIYIPDNLTFQDYIAVVQTARVWADGYDRKSEERLLAALAPEVSVDYTLIVPAWGIKQYKAAEFAALWLSEEHLGLKPLVTQHLLAQPYFKKVTADEIEVEWQQLASHGRLQADDEGARDASAARIDETSDGRSHMQHKFLRVGGLWKIATITPSLLYQTGDFMRIRRPAGEQ
;
A
#
# COMPACT_ATOMS: atom_id res chain seq x y z
N MET A 1 -4.40 7.12 32.67
CA MET A 1 -4.26 5.73 32.19
C MET A 1 -2.83 5.55 31.74
N THR A 2 -2.16 4.50 32.19
CA THR A 2 -0.80 4.14 31.73
C THR A 2 -0.90 3.47 30.36
N PHE A 3 0.01 3.82 29.46
CA PHE A 3 0.11 3.15 28.17
C PHE A 3 0.79 1.79 28.36
N GLU A 4 0.16 0.71 27.88
CA GLU A 4 0.69 -0.65 27.94
C GLU A 4 1.13 -1.11 26.55
N ILE A 5 2.31 -1.71 26.48
CA ILE A 5 2.83 -2.28 25.24
C ILE A 5 2.23 -3.68 25.09
N TYR A 6 1.53 -3.92 23.97
CA TYR A 6 1.05 -5.25 23.62
C TYR A 6 2.20 -6.10 23.07
N ILE A 7 2.45 -7.25 23.70
CA ILE A 7 3.41 -8.26 23.24
C ILE A 7 2.65 -9.58 23.10
N PRO A 8 2.40 -10.07 21.87
CA PRO A 8 1.69 -11.33 21.66
C PRO A 8 2.57 -12.51 22.09
N ASP A 9 2.02 -13.43 22.88
CA ASP A 9 2.66 -14.68 23.31
C ASP A 9 2.50 -15.81 22.27
N ASN A 10 1.56 -15.65 21.34
CA ASN A 10 1.16 -16.62 20.33
C ASN A 10 1.67 -16.30 18.90
N LEU A 11 2.43 -15.22 18.72
CA LEU A 11 3.03 -14.88 17.43
C LEU A 11 4.33 -15.67 17.23
N THR A 12 4.33 -16.63 16.30
CA THR A 12 5.56 -17.35 15.96
C THR A 12 6.49 -16.49 15.11
N PHE A 13 7.79 -16.81 15.09
CA PHE A 13 8.75 -16.14 14.22
C PHE A 13 8.41 -16.32 12.73
N GLN A 14 7.86 -17.48 12.37
CA GLN A 14 7.39 -17.79 11.02
C GLN A 14 6.20 -16.90 10.64
N ASP A 15 5.26 -16.67 11.55
CA ASP A 15 4.14 -15.74 11.31
C ASP A 15 4.66 -14.31 11.12
N TYR A 16 5.61 -13.87 11.95
CA TYR A 16 6.26 -12.57 11.80
C TYR A 16 6.89 -12.39 10.41
N ILE A 17 7.72 -13.35 9.97
CA ILE A 17 8.33 -13.31 8.63
C ILE A 17 7.26 -13.27 7.55
N ALA A 18 6.26 -14.15 7.63
CA ALA A 18 5.21 -14.24 6.63
C ALA A 18 4.43 -12.92 6.51
N VAL A 19 4.04 -12.32 7.63
CA VAL A 19 3.31 -11.03 7.65
C VAL A 19 4.15 -9.91 7.04
N VAL A 20 5.42 -9.78 7.44
CA VAL A 20 6.31 -8.73 6.92
C VAL A 20 6.58 -8.92 5.43
N GLN A 21 6.82 -10.16 4.98
CA GLN A 21 7.03 -10.47 3.56
C GLN A 21 5.77 -10.20 2.74
N THR A 22 4.59 -10.65 3.20
CA THR A 22 3.31 -10.38 2.52
C THR A 22 3.05 -8.88 2.39
N ALA A 23 3.25 -8.11 3.46
CA ALA A 23 3.11 -6.65 3.44
C ALA A 23 4.07 -5.98 2.44
N ARG A 24 5.33 -6.44 2.43
CA ARG A 24 6.33 -5.91 1.49
C ARG A 24 6.02 -6.27 0.04
N VAL A 25 5.54 -7.48 -0.23
CA VAL A 25 5.13 -7.91 -1.58
C VAL A 25 3.95 -7.07 -2.08
N TRP A 26 3.00 -6.74 -1.21
CA TRP A 26 1.90 -5.83 -1.55
C TRP A 26 2.42 -4.42 -1.93
N ALA A 27 3.30 -3.83 -1.12
CA ALA A 27 3.89 -2.52 -1.41
C ALA A 27 4.69 -2.53 -2.73
N ASP A 28 5.52 -3.55 -2.93
CA ASP A 28 6.25 -3.76 -4.19
C ASP A 28 5.29 -3.96 -5.38
N GLY A 29 4.10 -4.52 -5.16
CA GLY A 29 3.05 -4.66 -6.17
C GLY A 29 2.58 -3.30 -6.68
N TYR A 30 2.38 -2.32 -5.79
CA TYR A 30 2.12 -0.94 -6.16
C TYR A 30 3.31 -0.30 -6.87
N ASP A 31 4.50 -0.41 -6.29
CA ASP A 31 5.65 0.35 -6.79
C ASP A 31 6.11 -0.13 -8.16
N ARG A 32 6.12 -1.45 -8.36
CA ARG A 32 6.49 -2.11 -9.62
C ARG A 32 5.33 -2.25 -10.60
N LYS A 33 4.13 -1.77 -10.24
CA LYS A 33 2.90 -1.91 -11.03
C LYS A 33 2.64 -3.39 -11.42
N SER A 34 2.80 -4.30 -10.45
CA SER A 34 2.80 -5.75 -10.65
C SER A 34 1.55 -6.39 -10.07
N GLU A 35 0.64 -6.80 -10.96
CA GLU A 35 -0.59 -7.51 -10.61
C GLU A 35 -0.30 -8.83 -9.90
N GLU A 36 0.68 -9.60 -10.40
CA GLU A 36 1.10 -10.87 -9.80
C GLU A 36 1.45 -10.73 -8.31
N ARG A 37 2.20 -9.68 -7.94
CA ARG A 37 2.57 -9.42 -6.55
C ARG A 37 1.35 -9.07 -5.70
N LEU A 38 0.43 -8.26 -6.21
CA LEU A 38 -0.80 -7.93 -5.50
C LEU A 38 -1.64 -9.19 -5.26
N LEU A 39 -1.86 -10.02 -6.29
CA LEU A 39 -2.60 -11.28 -6.16
C LEU A 39 -1.90 -12.27 -5.20
N ALA A 40 -0.57 -12.26 -5.16
CA ALA A 40 0.19 -13.08 -4.23
C ALA A 40 0.09 -12.59 -2.78
N ALA A 41 -0.21 -11.32 -2.51
CA ALA A 41 -0.30 -10.78 -1.15
C ALA A 41 -1.74 -10.70 -0.62
N LEU A 42 -2.72 -10.51 -1.49
CA LEU A 42 -4.11 -10.26 -1.13
C LEU A 42 -4.89 -11.55 -0.86
N ALA A 43 -5.89 -11.48 0.02
CA ALA A 43 -6.90 -12.50 0.18
C ALA A 43 -7.89 -12.44 -1.01
N PRO A 44 -8.66 -13.51 -1.30
CA PRO A 44 -9.59 -13.53 -2.44
C PRO A 44 -10.60 -12.37 -2.42
N GLU A 45 -11.07 -12.01 -1.22
CA GLU A 45 -11.87 -10.81 -0.95
C GLU A 45 -11.01 -9.80 -0.19
N VAL A 46 -11.02 -8.55 -0.63
CA VAL A 46 -10.28 -7.46 -0.01
C VAL A 46 -11.25 -6.36 0.35
N SER A 47 -11.18 -5.90 1.60
CA SER A 47 -11.90 -4.72 2.06
C SER A 47 -10.95 -3.54 2.20
N VAL A 48 -11.35 -2.37 1.72
CA VAL A 48 -10.64 -1.12 1.93
C VAL A 48 -11.50 -0.20 2.78
N ASP A 49 -11.01 0.11 3.97
CA ASP A 49 -11.69 0.99 4.90
C ASP A 49 -11.14 2.42 4.77
N TYR A 50 -11.92 3.27 4.13
CA TYR A 50 -11.56 4.66 3.87
C TYR A 50 -12.00 5.61 4.99
N THR A 51 -12.58 5.10 6.08
CA THR A 51 -13.20 5.95 7.11
C THR A 51 -12.23 6.93 7.75
N LEU A 52 -10.92 6.62 7.77
CA LEU A 52 -9.87 7.48 8.33
C LEU A 52 -9.24 8.45 7.32
N ILE A 53 -9.65 8.43 6.04
CA ILE A 53 -9.20 9.40 5.03
C ILE A 53 -10.34 10.22 4.45
N VAL A 54 -11.44 9.55 4.06
CA VAL A 54 -12.64 10.17 3.49
C VAL A 54 -13.83 9.42 4.10
N PRO A 55 -14.35 9.85 5.27
CA PRO A 55 -15.39 9.13 6.01
C PRO A 55 -16.61 8.73 5.16
N ALA A 56 -17.01 9.57 4.20
CA ALA A 56 -18.13 9.33 3.30
C ALA A 56 -17.94 8.13 2.36
N TRP A 57 -16.71 7.68 2.12
CA TRP A 57 -16.43 6.52 1.27
C TRP A 57 -16.66 5.18 1.98
N GLY A 58 -16.67 5.18 3.31
CA GLY A 58 -16.89 3.98 4.12
C GLY A 58 -15.94 2.83 3.78
N ILE A 59 -16.46 1.60 3.86
CA ILE A 59 -15.73 0.38 3.53
C ILE A 59 -16.17 -0.09 2.15
N LYS A 60 -15.20 -0.31 1.26
CA LYS A 60 -15.43 -0.90 -0.08
C LYS A 60 -14.88 -2.32 -0.14
N GLN A 61 -15.54 -3.19 -0.88
CA GLN A 61 -15.14 -4.59 -1.04
C GLN A 61 -14.84 -4.89 -2.50
N TYR A 62 -13.83 -5.72 -2.73
CA TYR A 62 -13.32 -6.07 -4.04
C TYR A 62 -12.93 -7.54 -4.09
N LYS A 63 -13.05 -8.18 -5.25
CA LYS A 63 -12.22 -9.36 -5.52
C LYS A 63 -10.76 -8.93 -5.67
N ALA A 64 -9.82 -9.79 -5.29
CA ALA A 64 -8.38 -9.49 -5.39
C ALA A 64 -7.96 -9.03 -6.80
N ALA A 65 -8.49 -9.67 -7.85
CA ALA A 65 -8.21 -9.31 -9.24
C ALA A 65 -8.79 -7.95 -9.64
N GLU A 66 -10.02 -7.65 -9.23
CA GLU A 66 -10.65 -6.35 -9.48
C GLU A 66 -9.89 -5.23 -8.76
N PHE A 67 -9.49 -5.48 -7.51
CA PHE A 67 -8.64 -4.58 -6.75
C PHE A 67 -7.32 -4.32 -7.47
N ALA A 68 -6.59 -5.37 -7.87
CA ALA A 68 -5.30 -5.22 -8.52
C ALA A 68 -5.43 -4.45 -9.84
N ALA A 69 -6.40 -4.81 -10.69
CA ALA A 69 -6.65 -4.13 -11.95
C ALA A 69 -7.00 -2.65 -11.76
N LEU A 70 -7.83 -2.31 -10.77
CA LEU A 70 -8.24 -0.93 -10.50
C LEU A 70 -7.07 -0.09 -9.96
N TRP A 71 -6.32 -0.57 -8.96
CA TRP A 71 -5.22 0.19 -8.37
C TRP A 71 -4.04 0.37 -9.33
N LEU A 72 -3.88 -0.55 -10.28
CA LEU A 72 -2.86 -0.47 -11.33
C LEU A 72 -3.37 0.18 -12.63
N SER A 73 -4.56 0.76 -12.63
CA SER A 73 -5.07 1.51 -13.79
C SER A 73 -4.42 2.90 -13.90
N GLU A 74 -4.53 3.53 -15.07
CA GLU A 74 -4.05 4.91 -15.29
C GLU A 74 -4.79 5.95 -14.44
N GLU A 75 -5.97 5.63 -13.91
CA GLU A 75 -6.72 6.50 -12.99
C GLU A 75 -6.12 6.51 -11.57
N HIS A 76 -5.29 5.51 -11.25
CA HIS A 76 -4.65 5.31 -9.96
C HIS A 76 -3.11 5.27 -10.12
N LEU A 77 -2.46 4.17 -9.69
CA LEU A 77 -1.01 4.10 -9.65
C LEU A 77 -0.41 3.77 -11.02
N GLY A 78 -1.17 3.16 -11.93
CA GLY A 78 -0.72 2.75 -13.26
C GLY A 78 -0.42 3.87 -14.24
N LEU A 79 -0.66 5.12 -13.86
CA LEU A 79 -0.35 6.28 -14.69
C LEU A 79 1.14 6.29 -15.03
N LYS A 80 1.48 6.16 -16.33
CA LYS A 80 2.87 6.00 -16.79
C LYS A 80 3.89 7.01 -16.23
N PRO A 81 3.61 8.32 -16.19
CA PRO A 81 4.56 9.28 -15.60
C PRO A 81 4.62 9.22 -14.07
N LEU A 82 3.75 8.49 -13.38
CA LEU A 82 3.75 8.38 -11.92
C LEU A 82 4.68 7.25 -11.45
N VAL A 83 5.70 7.62 -10.70
CA VAL A 83 6.54 6.67 -9.95
C VAL A 83 6.19 6.73 -8.48
N THR A 84 6.28 5.59 -7.79
CA THR A 84 5.88 5.46 -6.39
C THR A 84 6.88 4.64 -5.59
N GLN A 85 6.96 4.94 -4.30
CA GLN A 85 7.59 4.08 -3.30
C GLN A 85 6.72 4.05 -2.03
N HIS A 86 6.18 2.90 -1.69
CA HIS A 86 5.40 2.67 -0.47
C HIS A 86 6.28 2.01 0.58
N LEU A 87 7.00 2.82 1.35
CA LEU A 87 7.85 2.33 2.43
C LEU A 87 7.00 2.05 3.67
N LEU A 88 6.85 0.76 4.00
CA LEU A 88 6.32 0.30 5.28
C LEU A 88 7.49 0.14 6.26
N ALA A 89 7.45 0.87 7.38
CA ALA A 89 8.48 0.82 8.40
C ALA A 89 8.23 -0.34 9.40
N GLN A 90 8.58 -0.15 10.67
CA GLN A 90 8.46 -1.19 11.68
C GLN A 90 7.00 -1.64 11.86
N PRO A 91 6.73 -2.96 11.90
CA PRO A 91 5.39 -3.47 12.21
C PRO A 91 5.02 -3.19 13.67
N TYR A 92 3.81 -2.70 13.89
CA TYR A 92 3.17 -2.60 15.19
C TYR A 92 1.97 -3.55 15.24
N PHE A 93 2.14 -4.70 15.89
CA PHE A 93 1.08 -5.71 16.02
C PHE A 93 0.02 -5.22 17.00
N LYS A 94 -1.24 -5.26 16.59
CA LYS A 94 -2.40 -4.83 17.40
C LYS A 94 -3.25 -6.00 17.87
N LYS A 95 -3.20 -7.11 17.13
CA LYS A 95 -3.94 -8.33 17.43
C LYS A 95 -3.25 -9.53 16.79
N VAL A 96 -3.16 -10.63 17.52
CA VAL A 96 -2.67 -11.91 17.01
C VAL A 96 -3.59 -13.03 17.52
N THR A 97 -4.17 -13.78 16.58
CA THR A 97 -4.96 -14.98 16.82
C THR A 97 -4.51 -16.08 15.85
N ALA A 98 -5.10 -17.28 15.95
CA ALA A 98 -4.75 -18.38 15.05
C ALA A 98 -5.05 -18.08 13.56
N ASP A 99 -6.10 -17.31 13.29
CA ASP A 99 -6.65 -17.09 11.94
C ASP A 99 -6.59 -15.63 11.47
N GLU A 100 -6.24 -14.71 12.37
CA GLU A 100 -6.24 -13.28 12.11
C GLU A 100 -5.07 -12.57 12.82
N ILE A 101 -4.36 -11.72 12.07
CA ILE A 101 -3.35 -10.81 12.60
C ILE A 101 -3.66 -9.38 12.12
N GLU A 102 -3.63 -8.42 13.02
CA GLU A 102 -3.72 -6.99 12.68
C GLU A 102 -2.39 -6.30 12.94
N VAL A 103 -1.87 -5.61 11.93
CA VAL A 103 -0.62 -4.86 12.01
C VAL A 103 -0.82 -3.46 11.48
N GLU A 104 -0.33 -2.49 12.23
CA GLU A 104 -0.19 -1.10 11.79
C GLU A 104 1.27 -0.83 11.42
N TRP A 105 1.46 -0.07 10.35
CA TRP A 105 2.74 0.31 9.80
C TRP A 105 2.82 1.82 9.80
N GLN A 106 3.95 2.39 10.22
CA GLN A 106 4.27 3.73 9.74
C GLN A 106 4.58 3.63 8.24
N GLN A 107 3.94 4.49 7.45
CA GLN A 107 4.07 4.48 6.00
C GLN A 107 4.57 5.84 5.51
N LEU A 108 5.55 5.79 4.60
CA LEU A 108 5.87 6.87 3.68
C LEU A 108 5.49 6.41 2.26
N ALA A 109 4.44 7.00 1.70
CA ALA A 109 4.08 6.82 0.29
C ALA A 109 4.65 7.99 -0.50
N SER A 110 5.84 7.80 -1.06
CA SER A 110 6.48 8.79 -1.91
C SER A 110 6.01 8.64 -3.35
N HIS A 111 5.74 9.78 -3.97
CA HIS A 111 5.32 9.85 -5.36
C HIS A 111 6.13 10.89 -6.09
N GLY A 112 6.51 10.57 -7.32
CA GLY A 112 7.20 11.48 -8.23
C GLY A 112 6.56 11.44 -9.59
N ARG A 113 6.65 12.55 -10.33
CA ARG A 113 6.29 12.59 -11.75
C ARG A 113 7.56 12.57 -12.59
N LEU A 114 7.64 11.62 -13.50
CA LEU A 114 8.64 11.57 -14.55
C LEU A 114 8.35 12.67 -15.57
N GLN A 115 9.38 13.43 -15.95
CA GLN A 115 9.28 14.24 -17.15
C GLN A 115 9.23 13.34 -18.39
N ALA A 116 8.45 13.76 -19.39
CA ALA A 116 8.54 13.14 -20.70
C ALA A 116 9.92 13.43 -21.28
N ASP A 117 10.72 12.38 -21.49
CA ASP A 117 11.87 12.46 -22.37
C ASP A 117 11.43 12.13 -23.81
N ASP A 118 12.09 12.71 -24.81
CA ASP A 118 11.84 12.40 -26.22
C ASP A 118 12.30 10.96 -26.60
N GLU A 119 12.93 10.23 -25.66
CA GLU A 119 13.63 8.95 -25.92
C GLU A 119 13.08 7.73 -25.16
N GLY A 120 12.06 7.88 -24.30
CA GLY A 120 11.30 6.77 -23.74
C GLY A 120 12.01 5.96 -22.64
N ALA A 121 12.96 6.55 -21.90
CA ALA A 121 13.66 5.84 -20.84
C ALA A 121 12.76 5.69 -19.60
N ARG A 122 12.37 4.44 -19.32
CA ARG A 122 11.56 4.03 -18.15
C ARG A 122 12.39 3.84 -16.86
N ASP A 123 13.65 4.23 -16.86
CA ASP A 123 14.53 4.05 -15.71
C ASP A 123 14.52 5.31 -14.84
N ALA A 124 13.92 5.22 -13.66
CA ALA A 124 13.88 6.30 -12.68
C ALA A 124 15.29 6.74 -12.19
N SER A 125 16.34 5.94 -12.43
CA SER A 125 17.72 6.34 -12.15
C SER A 125 18.32 7.25 -13.24
N ALA A 126 17.75 7.26 -14.45
CA ALA A 126 18.15 8.11 -15.57
C ALA A 126 17.15 9.25 -15.85
N ALA A 127 15.90 9.09 -15.46
CA ALA A 127 14.83 10.06 -15.67
C ALA A 127 14.79 11.15 -14.59
N ARG A 128 14.47 12.38 -14.99
CA ARG A 128 14.35 13.53 -14.08
C ARG A 128 12.96 13.55 -13.42
N ILE A 129 12.95 13.62 -12.09
CA ILE A 129 11.76 13.94 -11.28
C ILE A 129 11.81 15.43 -10.94
N ASP A 130 10.76 16.18 -11.29
CA ASP A 130 10.64 17.61 -11.02
C ASP A 130 9.53 17.96 -10.00
N GLU A 131 8.49 17.12 -9.95
CA GLU A 131 7.38 17.26 -9.02
C GLU A 131 7.28 16.01 -8.13
N THR A 132 7.14 16.25 -6.82
CA THR A 132 7.00 15.19 -5.82
C THR A 132 5.82 15.46 -4.90
N SER A 133 5.25 14.39 -4.36
CA SER A 133 4.31 14.45 -3.25
C SER A 133 4.47 13.23 -2.37
N ASP A 134 4.66 13.45 -1.06
CA ASP A 134 4.83 12.35 -0.11
C ASP A 134 3.70 12.35 0.90
N GLY A 135 2.97 11.24 0.96
CA GLY A 135 1.99 10.96 2.01
C GLY A 135 2.67 10.30 3.20
N ARG A 136 2.50 10.88 4.39
CA ARG A 136 2.93 10.28 5.66
C ARG A 136 1.69 9.84 6.42
N SER A 137 1.65 8.55 6.74
CA SER A 137 0.44 7.91 7.24
C SER A 137 0.77 6.76 8.18
N HIS A 138 -0.27 6.27 8.85
CA HIS A 138 -0.30 4.88 9.29
C HIS A 138 -1.10 4.06 8.28
N MET A 139 -0.60 2.88 7.96
CA MET A 139 -1.32 1.87 7.19
C MET A 139 -1.66 0.73 8.12
N GLN A 140 -2.92 0.33 8.22
CA GLN A 140 -3.29 -0.88 8.96
C GLN A 140 -3.67 -1.98 7.97
N HIS A 141 -3.09 -3.16 8.17
CA HIS A 141 -3.45 -4.38 7.46
C HIS A 141 -4.05 -5.39 8.43
N LYS A 142 -5.18 -5.98 8.02
CA LYS A 142 -5.68 -7.22 8.61
C LYS A 142 -5.31 -8.37 7.71
N PHE A 143 -4.62 -9.36 8.27
CA PHE A 143 -4.23 -10.58 7.61
C PHE A 143 -5.17 -11.71 8.03
N LEU A 144 -5.56 -12.54 7.08
CA LEU A 144 -6.28 -13.78 7.31
C LEU A 144 -5.49 -14.97 6.76
N ARG A 145 -5.68 -16.14 7.36
CA ARG A 145 -5.06 -17.39 6.89
C ARG A 145 -5.89 -17.96 5.74
N VAL A 146 -5.32 -17.98 4.53
CA VAL A 146 -5.94 -18.53 3.31
C VAL A 146 -5.02 -19.56 2.70
N GLY A 147 -5.48 -20.82 2.58
CA GLY A 147 -4.66 -21.91 2.06
C GLY A 147 -3.36 -22.13 2.85
N GLY A 148 -3.40 -21.85 4.17
CA GLY A 148 -2.23 -21.95 5.05
C GLY A 148 -1.26 -20.77 5.01
N LEU A 149 -1.54 -19.74 4.20
CA LEU A 149 -0.70 -18.54 4.07
C LEU A 149 -1.39 -17.30 4.64
N TRP A 150 -0.62 -16.36 5.19
CA TRP A 150 -1.13 -15.05 5.61
C TRP A 150 -1.33 -14.13 4.41
N LYS A 151 -2.56 -13.65 4.24
CA LYS A 151 -2.98 -12.78 3.13
C LYS A 151 -3.68 -11.54 3.65
N ILE A 152 -3.46 -10.39 3.02
CA ILE A 152 -4.09 -9.12 3.39
C ILE A 152 -5.56 -9.17 2.96
N ALA A 153 -6.47 -9.11 3.94
CA ALA A 153 -7.91 -9.09 3.74
C ALA A 153 -8.54 -7.71 3.99
N THR A 154 -7.88 -6.86 4.78
CA THR A 154 -8.33 -5.48 5.00
C THR A 154 -7.15 -4.52 4.91
N ILE A 155 -7.37 -3.40 4.23
CA ILE A 155 -6.45 -2.27 4.10
C ILE A 155 -7.15 -1.04 4.66
N THR A 156 -6.58 -0.43 5.69
CA THR A 156 -7.13 0.76 6.34
C THR A 156 -6.06 1.85 6.34
N PRO A 157 -6.02 2.73 5.32
CA PRO A 157 -5.13 3.87 5.31
C PRO A 157 -5.59 4.94 6.29
N SER A 158 -4.65 5.69 6.82
CA SER A 158 -4.88 7.00 7.46
C SER A 158 -4.01 8.05 6.77
N LEU A 159 -4.11 9.32 7.17
CA LEU A 159 -3.19 10.36 6.71
C LEU A 159 -2.82 11.26 7.90
N LEU A 160 -1.53 11.47 8.13
CA LEU A 160 -1.04 12.42 9.11
C LEU A 160 -0.88 13.79 8.45
N TYR A 161 -0.08 13.84 7.39
CA TYR A 161 0.11 15.00 6.54
C TYR A 161 0.72 14.58 5.21
N GLN A 162 0.67 15.49 4.23
CA GLN A 162 1.29 15.30 2.92
C GLN A 162 2.17 16.49 2.56
N THR A 163 3.22 16.25 1.79
CA THR A 163 4.03 17.29 1.14
C THR A 163 3.74 17.30 -0.36
N GLY A 164 3.94 18.44 -1.01
CA GLY A 164 3.66 18.60 -2.44
C GLY A 164 2.17 18.57 -2.77
N ASP A 165 1.86 18.30 -4.04
CA ASP A 165 0.48 18.26 -4.54
C ASP A 165 0.22 16.94 -5.29
N PHE A 166 -0.43 16.00 -4.60
CA PHE A 166 -0.76 14.69 -5.16
C PHE A 166 -1.68 14.79 -6.39
N MET A 167 -2.60 15.77 -6.40
CA MET A 167 -3.54 15.97 -7.51
C MET A 167 -2.81 16.46 -8.75
N ARG A 168 -1.83 17.36 -8.57
CA ARG A 168 -0.97 17.83 -9.65
C ARG A 168 -0.15 16.68 -10.23
N ILE A 169 0.55 15.89 -9.43
CA ILE A 169 1.42 14.82 -9.98
C ILE A 169 0.67 13.70 -10.68
N ARG A 170 -0.59 13.44 -10.28
CA ARG A 170 -1.45 12.39 -10.86
C ARG A 170 -2.27 12.86 -12.07
N ARG A 171 -2.04 14.09 -12.54
CA ARG A 171 -2.71 14.60 -13.74
C ARG A 171 -2.45 13.71 -14.96
N PRO A 172 -3.39 13.60 -15.90
CA PRO A 172 -3.20 12.83 -17.14
C PRO A 172 -1.87 13.13 -17.86
N ALA A 173 -1.40 12.15 -18.64
CA ALA A 173 -0.20 12.34 -19.46
C ALA A 173 -0.42 13.45 -20.50
N GLY A 174 0.57 14.35 -20.64
CA GLY A 174 0.50 15.49 -21.57
C GLY A 174 -0.10 16.77 -20.99
N GLU A 175 -0.66 16.73 -19.78
CA GLU A 175 -1.13 17.94 -19.08
C GLU A 175 0.01 18.59 -18.28
N GLN A 176 0.09 19.93 -18.32
CA GLN A 176 1.09 20.73 -17.58
C GLN A 176 0.61 21.11 -16.19
#